data_AF-A0A968X7L1-F1
#
_entry.id   AF-A0A968X7L1-F1
#
_cell.length_a   1.000
_cell.length_b   1.000
_cell.length_c   1.000
_cell.angle_alpha   90.00
_cell.angle_beta   90.00
_cell.angle_gamma   90.00
#
_symmetry.space_group_name_H-M   'P 1'
#
loop_
_entity.id
_entity.type
_entity.pdbx_description
1 polymer ?
#
loop_
_entity_poly.entity_id
_entity_poly.type
_entity_poly.pdbx_seq_one_letter_code
_entity_poly.pdbx_strand_id
1 'polypeptide(L)'
;MLGYHVLFWTDLYLEGKDEGFAPPAPFNLDEFDPNFVPPKQVYTKAVLHNYLAHCCAKCVARIGGLDDASASAISGFSWLPCSYFEVQLYNLRHMQEHGAQLNMFLGQMAGTEVKWVKFGAAV
;
A
#
# COMPACT_ATOMS: atom_id res chain seq x y z
N MET A 1 -5.70 -11.76 -3.04
CA MET A 1 -4.71 -11.68 -1.94
C MET A 1 -3.69 -10.60 -2.24
N LEU A 2 -2.74 -10.79 -3.17
CA LEU A 2 -1.66 -9.81 -3.42
C LEU A 2 -2.12 -8.35 -3.56
N GLY A 3 -3.06 -8.05 -4.45
CA GLY A 3 -3.51 -6.66 -4.65
C GLY A 3 -4.17 -6.03 -3.41
N TYR A 4 -4.85 -6.82 -2.58
CA TYR A 4 -5.42 -6.32 -1.33
C TYR A 4 -4.32 -6.05 -0.29
N HIS A 5 -3.42 -7.01 -0.09
CA HIS A 5 -2.27 -6.90 0.81
C HIS A 5 -1.49 -5.62 0.53
N VAL A 6 -1.10 -5.40 -0.74
CA VAL A 6 -0.33 -4.22 -1.12
C VAL A 6 -1.05 -2.93 -0.73
N LEU A 7 -2.33 -2.81 -1.09
CA LEU A 7 -3.10 -1.60 -0.85
C LEU A 7 -3.33 -1.34 0.64
N PHE A 8 -3.61 -2.40 1.42
CA PHE A 8 -3.79 -2.31 2.87
C PHE A 8 -2.54 -1.75 3.56
N TRP A 9 -1.38 -2.38 3.32
CA TRP A 9 -0.14 -1.97 3.95
C TRP A 9 0.33 -0.60 3.44
N THR A 10 0.09 -0.28 2.16
CA THR A 10 0.34 1.06 1.65
C THR A 10 -0.48 2.12 2.38
N ASP A 11 -1.79 1.91 2.55
CA ASP A 11 -2.67 2.85 3.25
C ASP A 11 -2.26 3.03 4.73
N LEU A 12 -1.94 1.91 5.40
CA LEU A 12 -1.46 1.90 6.77
C LEU A 12 -0.17 2.72 6.89
N TYR A 13 0.85 2.43 6.08
CA TYR A 13 2.13 3.13 6.18
C TYR A 13 2.01 4.62 5.83
N LEU A 14 1.09 4.99 4.93
CA LEU A 14 0.79 6.40 4.68
C LEU A 14 0.24 7.12 5.93
N GLU A 15 -0.32 6.43 6.93
CA GLU A 15 -0.74 7.03 8.19
C GLU A 15 0.43 7.33 9.15
N GLY A 16 1.53 6.58 9.05
CA GLY A 16 2.69 6.72 9.93
C GLY A 16 2.51 6.09 11.32
N LYS A 17 1.33 5.52 11.60
CA LYS A 17 1.01 4.77 12.82
C LYS A 17 -0.19 3.85 12.57
N ASP A 18 -0.33 2.82 13.38
CA ASP A 18 -1.44 1.87 13.36
C ASP A 18 -2.63 2.29 14.25
N GLU A 19 -2.36 3.10 15.27
CA GLU A 19 -3.40 3.62 16.15
C GLU A 19 -4.46 4.44 15.37
N GLY A 20 -5.70 3.98 15.43
CA GLY A 20 -6.84 4.62 14.76
C GLY A 20 -6.93 4.34 13.26
N PHE A 21 -6.07 3.48 12.71
CA PHE A 21 -6.13 3.10 11.31
C PHE A 21 -7.40 2.30 11.00
N ALA A 22 -8.09 2.70 9.94
CA ALA A 22 -9.21 1.97 9.38
C ALA A 22 -9.16 2.09 7.84
N PRO A 23 -9.11 0.97 7.10
CA PRO A 23 -9.17 1.01 5.65
C PRO A 23 -10.58 1.42 5.17
N PRO A 24 -10.73 1.94 3.94
CA PRO A 24 -12.04 2.29 3.39
C PRO A 24 -12.94 1.05 3.27
N ALA A 25 -14.26 1.23 3.35
CA ALA A 25 -15.18 0.13 3.05
C ALA A 25 -15.00 -0.36 1.59
N PRO A 26 -15.16 -1.66 1.31
CA PRO A 26 -15.60 -2.75 2.19
C PRO A 26 -14.43 -3.50 2.87
N PHE A 27 -13.23 -2.92 2.92
CA PHE A 27 -12.06 -3.57 3.49
C PHE A 27 -12.10 -3.53 5.02
N ASN A 28 -11.38 -4.45 5.64
CA ASN A 28 -11.35 -4.68 7.08
C ASN A 28 -9.90 -4.83 7.57
N LEU A 29 -9.71 -5.11 8.86
CA LEU A 29 -8.40 -5.23 9.48
C LEU A 29 -7.80 -6.64 9.37
N ASP A 30 -8.27 -7.45 8.42
CA ASP A 30 -7.90 -8.86 8.28
C ASP A 30 -6.39 -9.10 8.10
N GLU A 31 -5.66 -8.15 7.49
CA GLU A 31 -4.21 -8.25 7.32
C GLU A 31 -3.42 -8.18 8.65
N PHE A 32 -4.05 -7.71 9.73
CA PHE A 32 -3.47 -7.79 11.07
C PHE A 32 -3.69 -9.14 11.76
N ASP A 33 -4.61 -9.98 11.28
CA ASP A 33 -4.88 -11.27 11.89
C ASP A 33 -3.80 -12.29 11.45
N PRO A 34 -2.92 -12.77 12.35
CA PRO A 34 -1.91 -13.76 12.01
C PRO A 34 -2.52 -15.12 11.62
N ASN A 35 -3.80 -15.35 11.96
CA ASN A 35 -4.55 -16.55 11.59
C ASN A 35 -5.47 -16.30 10.39
N PHE A 36 -5.30 -15.16 9.69
CA PHE A 36 -6.17 -14.80 8.58
C PHE A 36 -6.23 -15.91 7.54
N VAL A 37 -7.45 -16.39 7.32
CA VAL A 37 -7.75 -17.31 6.22
C VAL A 37 -8.40 -16.50 5.10
N PRO A 38 -7.78 -16.48 3.90
CA PRO A 38 -8.34 -15.78 2.76
C PRO A 38 -9.82 -16.15 2.54
N PRO A 39 -10.74 -15.16 2.44
CA PRO A 39 -12.15 -15.46 2.21
C PRO A 39 -12.33 -16.17 0.87
N LYS A 40 -13.32 -17.07 0.79
CA LYS A 40 -13.66 -17.81 -0.45
C LYS A 40 -13.98 -16.87 -1.62
N GLN A 41 -14.46 -15.66 -1.33
CA GLN A 41 -14.74 -14.63 -2.33
C GLN A 41 -13.62 -13.59 -2.33
N VAL A 42 -12.95 -13.46 -3.48
CA VAL A 42 -11.87 -12.50 -3.69
C VAL A 42 -12.45 -11.15 -4.11
N TYR A 43 -11.87 -10.05 -3.63
CA TYR A 43 -12.20 -8.70 -4.10
C TYR A 43 -12.06 -8.61 -5.62
N THR A 44 -13.05 -7.99 -6.27
CA THR A 44 -13.00 -7.76 -7.71
C THR A 44 -11.94 -6.71 -8.04
N LYS A 45 -11.44 -6.72 -9.29
CA LYS A 45 -10.50 -5.71 -9.78
C LYS A 45 -11.03 -4.28 -9.60
N ALA A 46 -12.32 -4.07 -9.84
CA ALA A 46 -12.96 -2.76 -9.68
C ALA A 46 -12.93 -2.28 -8.22
N VAL A 47 -13.22 -3.17 -7.27
CA VAL A 47 -13.15 -2.86 -5.83
C VAL A 47 -11.71 -2.51 -5.42
N LEU A 48 -10.71 -3.25 -5.89
CA LEU A 48 -9.31 -2.95 -5.63
C LEU A 48 -8.84 -1.63 -6.27
N HIS A 49 -9.33 -1.30 -7.48
CA HIS A 49 -9.02 -0.02 -8.11
C HIS A 49 -9.56 1.18 -7.32
N ASN A 50 -10.74 1.04 -6.68
CA ASN A 50 -11.25 2.10 -5.80
C ASN A 50 -10.33 2.33 -4.60
N TYR A 51 -9.81 1.25 -4.01
CA TYR A 51 -8.83 1.37 -2.93
C TYR A 51 -7.51 1.97 -3.41
N LEU A 52 -7.03 1.56 -4.59
CA LEU A 52 -5.84 2.18 -5.21
C LEU A 52 -6.02 3.70 -5.37
N ALA A 53 -7.17 4.15 -5.86
CA ALA A 53 -7.46 5.58 -5.99
C ALA A 53 -7.44 6.31 -4.63
N HIS A 54 -7.97 5.67 -3.58
CA HIS A 54 -7.88 6.18 -2.20
C HIS A 54 -6.42 6.32 -1.75
N CYS A 55 -5.60 5.28 -1.93
CA CYS A 55 -4.18 5.31 -1.57
C CYS A 55 -3.42 6.39 -2.35
N CYS A 56 -3.70 6.56 -3.64
CA CYS A 56 -3.08 7.62 -4.45
C CYS A 56 -3.41 9.02 -3.92
N ALA A 57 -4.70 9.29 -3.62
CA ALA A 57 -5.11 10.58 -3.06
C ALA A 57 -4.48 10.83 -1.68
N LYS A 58 -4.46 9.81 -0.81
CA LYS A 58 -3.83 9.89 0.51
C LYS A 58 -2.32 10.13 0.39
N CYS A 59 -1.65 9.45 -0.54
CA CYS A 59 -0.22 9.61 -0.80
C CYS A 59 0.13 11.06 -1.20
N VAL A 60 -0.61 11.62 -2.17
CA VAL A 60 -0.42 13.02 -2.60
C VAL A 60 -0.63 13.98 -1.42
N ALA A 61 -1.69 13.80 -0.64
CA ALA A 61 -1.97 14.66 0.50
C ALA A 61 -0.91 14.56 1.61
N ARG A 62 -0.50 13.33 1.97
CA ARG A 62 0.45 13.08 3.07
C ARG A 62 1.86 13.51 2.70
N ILE A 63 2.36 13.06 1.55
CA ILE A 63 3.73 13.38 1.12
C ILE A 63 3.84 14.85 0.70
N GLY A 64 2.84 15.39 0.00
CA GLY A 64 2.82 16.80 -0.40
C GLY A 64 2.68 17.79 0.76
N GLY A 65 2.19 17.31 1.92
CA GLY A 65 2.07 18.10 3.15
C GLY A 65 3.20 17.91 4.16
N LEU A 66 4.26 17.15 3.82
CA LEU A 66 5.40 16.95 4.71
C LEU A 66 6.19 18.24 4.92
N ASP A 67 6.58 18.46 6.17
CA ASP A 67 7.59 19.42 6.59
C ASP A 67 8.69 18.70 7.40
N ASP A 68 9.79 19.39 7.72
CA ASP A 68 10.94 18.77 8.39
C ASP A 68 10.57 18.16 9.75
N ALA A 69 9.64 18.79 10.47
CA ALA A 69 9.18 18.35 11.78
C ALA A 69 8.37 17.04 11.68
N SER A 70 7.38 17.00 10.80
CA SER A 70 6.56 15.81 10.56
C SER A 70 7.34 14.69 9.88
N ALA A 71 8.27 15.01 8.97
CA ALA A 71 9.15 14.04 8.32
C ALA A 71 10.06 13.33 9.33
N SER A 72 10.58 14.07 10.32
CA SER A 72 11.51 13.56 11.33
C SER A 72 10.83 12.95 12.55
N ALA A 73 9.50 13.05 12.67
CA ALA A 73 8.75 12.45 13.75
C ALA A 73 8.89 10.91 13.72
N ILE A 74 9.08 10.29 14.88
CA ILE A 74 9.15 8.83 14.98
C ILE A 74 7.78 8.22 14.66
N SER A 75 7.78 7.16 13.84
CA SER A 75 6.57 6.44 13.49
C SER A 75 5.93 5.79 14.72
N GLY A 76 4.60 5.63 14.68
CA GLY A 76 3.87 4.93 15.73
C GLY A 76 3.93 3.41 15.62
N PHE A 77 4.66 2.85 14.64
CA PHE A 77 4.73 1.41 14.44
C PHE A 77 5.80 0.78 15.32
N SER A 78 5.41 -0.18 16.17
CA SER A 78 6.37 -0.91 17.02
C SER A 78 7.40 -1.72 16.21
N TRP A 79 7.06 -2.14 15.00
CA TRP A 79 7.93 -2.90 14.09
C TRP A 79 8.74 -2.03 13.10
N LEU A 80 8.49 -0.72 13.05
CA LEU A 80 9.24 0.24 12.23
C LEU A 80 9.58 1.49 13.05
N PRO A 81 10.44 1.39 14.09
CA PRO A 81 10.81 2.50 14.97
C PRO A 81 11.81 3.45 14.29
N CYS A 82 11.40 4.03 13.17
CA CYS A 82 12.16 5.00 12.38
C CYS A 82 11.32 6.27 12.15
N SER A 83 11.89 7.26 11.47
CA SER A 83 11.16 8.49 11.14
C SER A 83 10.01 8.23 10.16
N TYR A 84 8.99 9.08 10.18
CA TYR A 84 7.87 8.98 9.24
C TYR A 84 8.35 9.04 7.79
N PHE A 85 9.35 9.87 7.48
CA PHE A 85 9.98 9.89 6.16
C PHE A 85 10.58 8.53 5.77
N GLU A 86 11.29 7.87 6.67
CA GLU A 86 11.84 6.53 6.41
C GLU A 86 10.74 5.48 6.22
N VAL A 87 9.60 5.62 6.90
CA VAL A 87 8.41 4.79 6.64
C VAL A 87 7.91 4.99 5.21
N GLN A 88 7.93 6.21 4.67
CA GLN A 88 7.51 6.43 3.27
C GLN A 88 8.45 5.76 2.27
N LEU A 89 9.76 5.74 2.55
CA LEU A 89 10.74 4.99 1.75
C LEU A 89 10.53 3.47 1.86
N TYR A 90 10.24 2.99 3.06
CA TYR A 90 9.86 1.59 3.29
C TYR A 90 8.61 1.22 2.50
N ASN A 91 7.58 2.07 2.51
CA ASN A 91 6.34 1.88 1.78
C ASN A 91 6.59 1.81 0.26
N LEU A 92 7.42 2.71 -0.28
CA LEU A 92 7.83 2.66 -1.69
C LEU A 92 8.48 1.31 -2.06
N ARG A 93 9.39 0.81 -1.21
CA ARG A 93 10.04 -0.49 -1.41
C ARG A 93 9.01 -1.63 -1.39
N HIS A 94 8.10 -1.63 -0.43
CA HIS A 94 7.03 -2.63 -0.31
C HIS A 94 6.15 -2.66 -1.56
N MET A 95 5.71 -1.51 -2.05
CA MET A 95 4.95 -1.40 -3.30
C MET A 95 5.72 -1.93 -4.51
N GLN A 96 7.02 -1.60 -4.62
CA GLN A 96 7.87 -2.05 -5.73
C GLN A 96 8.06 -3.58 -5.72
N GLU A 97 8.31 -4.16 -4.55
CA GLU A 97 8.49 -5.61 -4.37
C GLU A 97 7.25 -6.38 -4.85
N HIS A 98 6.06 -6.00 -4.38
CA HIS A 98 4.84 -6.67 -4.78
C HIS A 98 4.35 -6.31 -6.18
N GLY A 99 4.70 -5.12 -6.70
CA GLY A 99 4.50 -4.78 -8.10
C GLY A 99 5.29 -5.70 -9.02
N ALA A 100 6.54 -5.99 -8.68
CA ALA A 100 7.36 -6.97 -9.39
C ALA A 100 6.79 -8.40 -9.26
N GLN A 101 6.32 -8.78 -8.08
CA GLN A 101 5.66 -10.06 -7.85
C GLN A 101 4.40 -10.24 -8.73
N LEU A 102 3.57 -9.19 -8.84
CA LEU A 102 2.40 -9.21 -9.71
C LEU A 102 2.79 -9.34 -11.18
N ASN A 103 3.82 -8.61 -11.63
CA ASN A 103 4.33 -8.71 -13.00
C ASN A 103 4.80 -10.14 -13.32
N MET A 104 5.54 -10.76 -12.40
CA MET A 104 5.95 -12.15 -12.53
C MET A 104 4.75 -13.10 -12.71
N PHE A 105 3.70 -12.94 -11.88
CA PHE A 105 2.49 -13.76 -12.01
C PHE A 105 1.75 -13.54 -13.34
N LEU A 106 1.63 -12.30 -13.81
CA LEU A 106 1.00 -12.00 -15.10
C LEU A 106 1.78 -12.62 -16.27
N GLY A 107 3.11 -12.57 -16.22
CA GLY A 107 3.97 -13.24 -17.20
C GLY A 107 3.78 -14.75 -17.20
N GLN A 108 3.79 -15.37 -16.01
CA GLN A 108 3.65 -16.82 -15.86
C GLN A 108 2.26 -17.35 -16.24
N MET A 109 1.18 -16.63 -15.87
CA MET A 109 -0.19 -17.12 -16.02
C MET A 109 -0.84 -16.71 -17.35
N ALA A 110 -0.47 -15.55 -17.90
CA ALA A 110 -1.14 -14.96 -19.06
C ALA A 110 -0.18 -14.55 -20.18
N GLY A 111 1.12 -14.88 -20.07
CA GLY A 111 2.13 -14.44 -21.03
C GLY A 111 2.20 -12.92 -21.19
N THR A 112 1.72 -12.17 -20.19
CA THR A 112 1.57 -10.72 -20.27
C THR A 112 2.82 -10.06 -19.70
N GLU A 113 3.48 -9.25 -20.53
CA GLU A 113 4.60 -8.41 -20.10
C GLU A 113 4.07 -7.03 -19.65
N VAL A 114 4.30 -6.66 -18.40
CA VAL A 114 4.08 -5.29 -17.94
C VAL A 114 5.32 -4.46 -18.26
N LYS A 115 5.16 -3.45 -19.11
CA LYS A 115 6.23 -2.54 -19.48
C LYS A 115 6.67 -1.71 -18.28
N TRP A 116 7.97 -1.38 -18.24
CA TRP A 116 8.49 -0.41 -17.29
C TRP A 116 7.79 0.94 -17.44
N VAL A 117 7.19 1.43 -16.35
CA VAL A 117 6.57 2.75 -16.30
C VAL A 117 7.67 3.77 -16.04
N LYS A 118 8.05 4.52 -17.08
CA LYS A 118 9.17 5.49 -17.02
C LYS A 118 8.85 6.74 -16.20
N PHE A 119 7.59 7.17 -16.23
CA PHE A 119 7.07 8.32 -15.49
C PHE A 119 5.64 8.00 -15.05
N GLY A 120 5.22 8.51 -13.88
CA GLY A 120 3.79 8.54 -13.54
C GLY A 120 3.07 9.39 -14.58
N ALA A 121 2.02 8.85 -15.21
CA ALA A 121 1.13 9.68 -15.98
C ALA A 121 0.59 10.77 -15.04
N ALA A 122 0.73 12.03 -15.42
CA ALA A 122 0.14 13.13 -14.67
C ALA A 122 -1.36 12.85 -14.53
N VAL A 123 -1.82 12.81 -13.28
CA VAL A 123 -3.24 12.69 -12.92
C VAL A 123 -3.88 14.07 -13.07
#